data_AF-A0A1V5I9F2-F1
#
_entry.id   AF-A0A1V5I9F2-F1
#
_cell.length_a   1.000
_cell.length_b   1.000
_cell.length_c   1.000
_cell.angle_alpha   90.00
_cell.angle_beta   90.00
_cell.angle_gamma   90.00
#
_symmetry.space_group_name_H-M   'P 1'
#
loop_
_entity.id
_entity.type
_entity.pdbx_description
1 polymer ?
#
loop_
_entity_poly.entity_id
_entity_poly.type
_entity_poly.pdbx_seq_one_letter_code
_entity_poly.pdbx_strand_id
1 'polypeptide(L)'
;MTKLTDGHPKYAMEGKAVFEMKKDGPVHSCTCPSWASQKAPPDRRTCTHLQALCGKKEESERVAAPPSKKGPPHFSLPRERSGEDPSGWIWTERLDGVRAWWDGKHLIGADGRVLQAPRWFTDEFPVRPMDGHLWSGRGRFKEAETACAGAGDGWIALRFSASDAPDPVEPLEARLLRLDDMWRSSRSAFLDAGLQWTLSGQEELDKIVRRLSALGAYGVTIRRPGSLYSKGRTGDVEEVPCGPPEVDEPEQ
;
A
#
# COMPACT_ATOMS: atom_id res chain seq x y z
N MET A 1 18.35 -30.68 7.88
CA MET A 1 17.12 -30.30 7.16
C MET A 1 17.47 -29.23 6.14
N THR A 2 17.15 -29.47 4.87
CA THR A 2 17.45 -28.53 3.77
C THR A 2 16.31 -27.54 3.67
N LYS A 3 16.51 -26.31 4.15
CA LYS A 3 15.47 -25.28 4.12
C LYS A 3 15.24 -24.79 2.69
N LEU A 4 13.97 -24.55 2.33
CA LEU A 4 13.65 -23.76 1.15
C LEU A 4 14.22 -22.35 1.32
N THR A 5 14.91 -21.87 0.29
CA THR A 5 15.47 -20.52 0.22
C THR A 5 14.79 -19.79 -0.93
N ASP A 6 14.56 -18.49 -0.76
CA ASP A 6 13.83 -17.69 -1.75
C ASP A 6 14.53 -17.75 -3.11
N GLY A 7 13.76 -18.02 -4.17
CA GLY A 7 14.28 -18.13 -5.54
C GLY A 7 15.06 -19.40 -5.87
N HIS A 8 15.18 -20.36 -4.94
CA HIS A 8 15.90 -21.62 -5.19
C HIS A 8 14.98 -22.84 -5.06
N PRO A 9 14.49 -23.40 -6.20
CA PRO A 9 13.60 -24.55 -6.16
C PRO A 9 14.27 -25.81 -5.62
N LYS A 10 13.46 -26.66 -5.00
CA LYS A 10 13.82 -28.02 -4.58
C LYS A 10 12.86 -29.01 -5.20
N TYR A 11 13.32 -30.26 -5.38
CA TYR A 11 12.53 -31.29 -6.05
C TYR A 11 12.35 -32.49 -5.11
N ALA A 12 11.13 -33.03 -5.08
CA ALA A 12 10.81 -34.30 -4.41
C ALA A 12 10.32 -35.32 -5.46
N MET A 13 10.67 -36.58 -5.27
CA MET A 13 10.19 -37.68 -6.09
C MET A 13 9.22 -38.55 -5.30
N GLU A 14 8.11 -38.93 -5.93
CA GLU A 14 7.16 -39.90 -5.40
C GLU A 14 6.78 -40.87 -6.52
N GLY A 15 7.25 -42.11 -6.42
CA GLY A 15 7.21 -43.05 -7.53
C GLY A 15 7.99 -42.51 -8.74
N LYS A 16 7.28 -42.29 -9.86
CA LYS A 16 7.85 -41.71 -11.10
C LYS A 16 7.59 -40.20 -11.24
N ALA A 17 6.80 -39.60 -10.35
CA ALA A 17 6.45 -38.18 -10.42
C ALA A 17 7.53 -37.33 -9.73
N VAL A 18 7.80 -36.15 -10.31
CA VAL A 18 8.70 -35.13 -9.74
C VAL A 18 7.87 -33.91 -9.40
N PHE A 19 7.96 -33.47 -8.14
CA PHE A 19 7.28 -32.29 -7.65
C PHE A 19 8.30 -31.19 -7.34
N GLU A 20 8.08 -30.01 -7.90
CA GLU A 20 8.88 -28.82 -7.64
C GLU A 20 8.30 -28.07 -6.45
N MET A 21 9.15 -27.68 -5.52
CA MET A 21 8.83 -26.86 -4.37
C MET A 21 9.64 -25.58 -4.40
N LYS A 22 8.96 -24.44 -4.19
CA LYS A 22 9.57 -23.11 -4.18
C LYS A 22 9.15 -22.35 -2.94
N LYS A 23 9.99 -21.38 -2.56
CA LYS A 23 9.66 -20.38 -1.56
C LYS A 23 9.71 -19.01 -2.21
N ASP A 24 8.60 -18.29 -2.05
CA ASP A 24 8.42 -16.93 -2.53
C ASP A 24 7.88 -16.08 -1.36
N GLY A 25 8.78 -15.52 -0.54
CA GLY A 25 8.42 -14.82 0.69
C GLY A 25 7.78 -15.77 1.73
N PRO A 26 6.56 -15.50 2.26
CA PRO A 26 5.88 -16.42 3.19
C PRO A 26 5.27 -17.68 2.55
N VAL A 27 5.23 -17.77 1.21
CA VAL A 27 4.55 -18.86 0.51
C VAL A 27 5.54 -19.98 0.22
N HIS A 28 5.22 -21.19 0.68
CA HIS A 28 5.84 -22.43 0.21
C HIS A 28 4.89 -23.07 -0.80
N SER A 29 5.30 -23.14 -2.06
CA SER A 29 4.53 -23.75 -3.14
C SER A 29 5.06 -25.14 -3.47
N CYS A 30 4.17 -26.02 -3.92
CA CYS A 30 4.51 -27.35 -4.42
C CYS A 30 3.63 -27.68 -5.63
N THR A 31 4.20 -28.30 -6.67
CA THR A 31 3.45 -28.70 -7.87
C THR A 31 2.62 -29.97 -7.68
N CYS A 32 2.54 -30.54 -6.48
CA CYS A 32 1.76 -31.76 -6.24
C CYS A 32 0.24 -31.48 -6.19
N PRO A 33 -0.61 -32.45 -6.59
CA PRO A 33 -2.05 -32.28 -6.58
C PRO A 33 -2.63 -31.93 -5.20
N SER A 34 -2.08 -32.50 -4.13
CA SER A 34 -2.51 -32.26 -2.76
C SER A 34 -2.29 -30.82 -2.30
N TRP A 35 -1.27 -30.12 -2.82
CA TRP A 35 -1.06 -28.70 -2.56
C TRP A 35 -1.97 -27.84 -3.46
N ALA A 36 -2.03 -28.16 -4.76
CA ALA A 36 -2.78 -27.39 -5.75
C ALA A 36 -4.30 -27.35 -5.47
N SER A 37 -4.85 -28.45 -4.95
CA SER A 37 -6.29 -28.61 -4.70
C SER A 37 -6.79 -28.03 -3.36
N GLN A 38 -5.91 -27.48 -2.52
CA GLN A 38 -6.33 -26.94 -1.21
C GLN A 38 -7.12 -25.64 -1.35
N LYS A 39 -8.20 -25.54 -0.56
CA LYS A 39 -9.05 -24.33 -0.48
C LYS A 39 -8.43 -23.19 0.34
N ALA A 40 -7.41 -23.48 1.14
CA ALA A 40 -6.68 -22.48 1.92
C ALA A 40 -5.94 -21.48 0.99
N PRO A 41 -5.69 -20.23 1.41
CA PRO A 41 -4.88 -19.31 0.63
C PRO A 41 -3.42 -19.82 0.51
N PRO A 42 -2.68 -19.46 -0.56
CA PRO A 42 -1.37 -20.07 -0.87
C PRO A 42 -0.34 -20.04 0.26
N ASP A 43 -0.33 -19.00 1.09
CA ASP A 43 0.53 -18.86 2.27
C ASP A 43 0.16 -19.84 3.40
N ARG A 44 -1.03 -20.43 3.36
CA ARG A 44 -1.56 -21.41 4.32
C ARG A 44 -1.65 -22.83 3.78
N ARG A 45 -1.29 -23.06 2.52
CA ARG A 45 -1.26 -24.39 1.93
C ARG A 45 -0.03 -25.15 2.38
N THR A 46 -0.14 -26.47 2.46
CA THR A 46 0.98 -27.37 2.75
C THR A 46 0.80 -28.71 2.04
N CYS A 47 1.78 -29.60 2.07
CA CYS A 47 1.63 -30.99 1.62
C CYS A 47 2.67 -31.88 2.29
N THR A 48 2.56 -33.19 2.10
CA THR A 48 3.54 -34.16 2.62
C THR A 48 4.95 -33.88 2.12
N HIS A 49 5.12 -33.37 0.90
CA HIS A 49 6.43 -32.99 0.35
C HIS A 49 7.04 -31.78 1.08
N LEU A 50 6.26 -30.72 1.30
CA LEU A 50 6.71 -29.54 2.04
C LEU A 50 7.01 -29.89 3.51
N GLN A 51 6.20 -30.74 4.12
CA GLN A 51 6.45 -31.25 5.47
C GLN A 51 7.73 -32.08 5.56
N ALA A 52 8.02 -32.90 4.55
CA ALA A 52 9.25 -33.69 4.50
C ALA A 52 10.49 -32.81 4.29
N LEU A 53 10.38 -31.76 3.48
CA LEU A 53 11.49 -30.84 3.17
C LEU A 53 11.77 -29.85 4.31
N CYS A 54 10.73 -29.16 4.78
CA CYS A 54 10.83 -28.10 5.78
C CYS A 54 10.79 -28.60 7.23
N GLY A 55 10.34 -29.85 7.45
CA GLY A 55 10.07 -30.43 8.75
C GLY A 55 8.59 -30.28 9.14
N LYS A 56 7.96 -31.38 9.60
CA LYS A 56 6.52 -31.43 9.92
C LYS A 56 6.11 -30.38 10.96
N LYS A 57 6.95 -30.18 11.98
CA LYS A 57 6.68 -29.25 13.06
C LYS A 57 6.79 -27.81 12.55
N GLU A 58 7.89 -27.46 11.89
CA GLU A 58 8.10 -26.12 11.33
C GLU A 58 7.05 -25.76 10.28
N GLU A 59 6.65 -26.71 9.44
CA GLU A 59 5.66 -26.49 8.40
C GLU A 59 4.24 -26.35 8.99
N SER A 60 3.90 -27.12 10.02
CA SER A 60 2.65 -26.94 10.77
C SER A 60 2.61 -25.59 11.49
N GLU A 61 3.73 -25.20 12.11
CA GLU A 61 3.87 -23.89 12.74
C GLU A 61 3.74 -22.76 11.71
N ARG A 62 4.31 -22.89 10.51
CA ARG A 62 4.17 -21.90 9.43
C ARG A 62 2.72 -21.73 8.97
N VAL A 63 2.01 -22.84 8.74
CA VAL A 63 0.60 -22.80 8.32
C VAL A 63 -0.30 -22.24 9.44
N ALA A 64 0.02 -22.54 10.70
CA ALA A 64 -0.71 -22.04 11.86
C ALA A 64 -0.27 -20.62 12.29
N ALA A 65 0.91 -20.16 11.87
CA ALA A 65 1.48 -18.90 12.33
C ALA A 65 0.56 -17.76 11.94
N PRO A 66 0.11 -16.88 12.86
CA PRO A 66 -0.60 -15.67 12.46
C PRO A 66 0.26 -14.92 11.42
N PRO A 67 -0.35 -14.18 10.47
CA PRO A 67 0.42 -13.41 9.49
C PRO A 67 1.52 -12.66 10.24
N SER A 68 2.75 -12.76 9.76
CA SER A 68 3.92 -12.24 10.47
C SER A 68 3.62 -10.80 10.86
N LYS A 69 3.43 -10.55 12.16
CA LYS A 69 3.29 -9.21 12.70
C LYS A 69 4.66 -8.54 12.58
N LYS A 70 5.02 -8.08 11.38
CA LYS A 70 5.72 -6.80 11.30
C LYS A 70 4.78 -5.82 12.01
N GLY A 71 5.29 -5.05 12.97
CA GLY A 71 4.48 -4.03 13.62
C GLY A 71 3.76 -3.18 12.56
N PRO A 72 2.64 -2.50 12.92
CA PRO A 72 1.91 -1.68 11.95
C PRO A 72 2.90 -0.77 11.21
N PRO A 73 2.71 -0.57 9.89
CA PRO A 73 3.61 0.24 9.10
C PRO A 73 3.86 1.58 9.78
N HIS A 74 5.09 2.06 9.69
CA HIS A 74 5.49 3.29 10.36
C HIS A 74 4.99 4.48 9.52
N PHE A 75 3.71 4.83 9.64
CA PHE A 75 3.14 5.94 8.87
C PHE A 75 3.69 7.29 9.33
N SER A 76 4.08 8.14 8.37
CA SER A 76 4.24 9.57 8.61
C SER A 76 2.86 10.22 8.71
N LEU A 77 2.57 10.90 9.82
CA LEU A 77 1.23 11.38 10.13
C LEU A 77 1.16 12.92 10.00
N PRO A 78 0.30 13.46 9.12
CA PRO A 78 0.18 14.90 8.88
C PRO A 78 -0.37 15.67 10.08
N ARG A 79 0.29 16.70 10.59
CA ARG A 79 -0.26 17.59 11.63
C ARG A 79 -1.24 18.62 11.04
N GLU A 80 -2.07 19.19 11.90
CA GLU A 80 -2.84 20.38 11.53
C GLU A 80 -1.91 21.53 11.12
N ARG A 81 -2.37 22.34 10.16
CA ARG A 81 -1.62 23.45 9.58
C ARG A 81 -1.09 24.39 10.65
N SER A 82 0.21 24.68 10.61
CA SER A 82 0.88 25.55 11.60
C SER A 82 0.77 27.05 11.31
N GLY A 83 0.55 27.41 10.03
CA GLY A 83 0.53 28.81 9.56
C GLY A 83 1.90 29.36 9.10
N GLU A 84 2.98 28.56 9.17
CA GLU A 84 4.29 28.89 8.56
C GLU A 84 4.15 29.10 7.05
N ASP A 85 4.85 30.05 6.41
CA ASP A 85 4.78 30.19 4.94
C ASP A 85 5.12 28.87 4.20
N PRO A 86 4.21 28.31 3.37
CA PRO A 86 4.45 27.04 2.69
C PRO A 86 5.26 27.17 1.39
N SER A 87 5.86 28.33 1.12
CA SER A 87 6.72 28.53 -0.06
C SER A 87 7.76 27.42 -0.18
N GLY A 88 7.79 26.75 -1.34
CA GLY A 88 8.67 25.62 -1.63
C GLY A 88 8.14 24.25 -1.18
N TRP A 89 7.09 24.17 -0.35
CA TRP A 89 6.54 22.89 0.09
C TRP A 89 5.87 22.14 -1.04
N ILE A 90 5.91 20.80 -0.97
CA ILE A 90 5.29 19.92 -1.98
C ILE A 90 3.88 19.56 -1.53
N TRP A 91 2.89 19.85 -2.36
CA TRP A 91 1.49 19.55 -2.08
C TRP A 91 0.94 18.42 -2.94
N THR A 92 -0.03 17.69 -2.39
CA THR A 92 -0.86 16.67 -3.05
C THR A 92 -2.31 16.82 -2.57
N GLU A 93 -3.28 16.41 -3.40
CA GLU A 93 -4.65 16.19 -2.90
C GLU A 93 -4.61 15.16 -1.77
N ARG A 94 -5.27 15.45 -0.66
CA ARG A 94 -5.50 14.50 0.43
C ARG A 94 -6.73 13.68 0.07
N LEU A 95 -6.54 12.37 -0.04
CA LEU A 95 -7.61 11.46 -0.42
C LEU A 95 -8.38 10.98 0.81
N ASP A 96 -9.70 10.96 0.64
CA ASP A 96 -10.65 10.25 1.50
C ASP A 96 -10.65 8.76 1.11
N GLY A 97 -9.75 7.97 1.69
CA GLY A 97 -9.63 6.54 1.38
C GLY A 97 -9.05 5.73 2.54
N VAL A 98 -8.91 4.42 2.34
CA VAL A 98 -8.33 3.52 3.34
C VAL A 98 -6.81 3.58 3.22
N ARG A 99 -6.12 4.14 4.23
CA ARG A 99 -4.66 4.19 4.22
C ARG A 99 -4.06 2.79 4.24
N ALA A 100 -3.12 2.54 3.33
CA ALA A 100 -2.49 1.24 3.16
C ALA A 100 -0.99 1.39 2.86
N TRP A 101 -0.23 0.42 3.35
CA TRP A 101 1.19 0.26 3.08
C TRP A 101 1.40 -0.95 2.19
N TRP A 102 1.98 -0.75 1.03
CA TRP A 102 2.47 -1.84 0.20
C TRP A 102 3.88 -2.22 0.67
N ASP A 103 4.10 -3.46 1.09
CA ASP A 103 5.42 -3.92 1.58
C ASP A 103 6.31 -4.52 0.48
N GLY A 104 5.92 -4.39 -0.79
CA GLY A 104 6.49 -5.10 -1.92
C GLY A 104 5.76 -6.40 -2.26
N LYS A 105 4.84 -6.87 -1.40
CA LYS A 105 4.07 -8.11 -1.62
C LYS A 105 2.62 -8.05 -1.17
N HIS A 106 2.32 -7.33 -0.09
CA HIS A 106 0.98 -7.23 0.48
C HIS A 106 0.64 -5.78 0.78
N LEU A 107 -0.66 -5.47 0.69
CA LEU A 107 -1.22 -4.25 1.24
C LEU A 107 -1.53 -4.46 2.72
N ILE A 108 -1.06 -3.54 3.56
CA ILE A 108 -1.20 -3.59 5.02
C ILE A 108 -1.94 -2.32 5.47
N GLY A 109 -3.08 -2.48 6.12
CA GLY A 109 -3.88 -1.36 6.62
C GLY A 109 -3.21 -0.61 7.77
N ALA A 110 -3.76 0.55 8.11
CA ALA A 110 -3.28 1.38 9.22
C ALA A 110 -3.28 0.64 10.59
N ASP A 111 -4.18 -0.33 10.77
CA ASP A 111 -4.28 -1.18 11.96
C ASP A 111 -3.25 -2.33 11.98
N GLY A 112 -2.41 -2.44 10.94
CA GLY A 112 -1.40 -3.48 10.77
C GLY A 112 -1.94 -4.80 10.21
N ARG A 113 -3.22 -4.89 9.84
CA ARG A 113 -3.76 -6.09 9.20
C ARG A 113 -3.40 -6.14 7.72
N VAL A 114 -3.10 -7.33 7.22
CA VAL A 114 -2.96 -7.57 5.79
C VAL A 114 -4.34 -7.50 5.16
N LEU A 115 -4.51 -6.61 4.18
CA LEU A 115 -5.74 -6.46 3.41
C LEU A 115 -5.85 -7.61 2.40
N GLN A 116 -7.05 -8.13 2.21
CA GLN A 116 -7.29 -9.28 1.32
C GLN A 116 -7.42 -8.86 -0.15
N ALA A 117 -6.40 -8.15 -0.66
CA ALA A 117 -6.34 -7.73 -2.05
C ALA A 117 -6.34 -8.95 -2.99
N PRO A 118 -7.25 -9.02 -3.97
CA PRO A 118 -7.19 -10.03 -5.01
C PRO A 118 -5.86 -9.94 -5.76
N ARG A 119 -5.32 -11.10 -6.16
CA ARG A 119 -4.02 -11.18 -6.82
C ARG A 119 -3.91 -10.26 -8.04
N TRP A 120 -4.95 -10.20 -8.86
CA TRP A 120 -4.98 -9.35 -10.07
C TRP A 120 -4.86 -7.85 -9.77
N PHE A 121 -5.15 -7.41 -8.53
CA PHE A 121 -5.02 -6.01 -8.14
C PHE A 121 -3.55 -5.62 -7.96
N THR A 122 -2.75 -6.52 -7.36
CA THR A 122 -1.35 -6.25 -7.00
C THR A 122 -0.31 -6.92 -7.90
N ASP A 123 -0.73 -7.74 -8.87
CA ASP A 123 0.19 -8.57 -9.71
C ASP A 123 1.29 -7.75 -10.41
N GLU A 124 0.96 -6.53 -10.86
CA GLU A 124 1.88 -5.64 -11.59
C GLU A 124 2.46 -4.52 -10.70
N PHE A 125 2.31 -4.61 -9.38
CA PHE A 125 2.89 -3.62 -8.47
C PHE A 125 4.41 -3.80 -8.36
N PRO A 126 5.19 -2.71 -8.28
CA PRO A 126 6.62 -2.76 -8.03
C PRO A 126 6.95 -3.47 -6.72
N VAL A 127 8.02 -4.27 -6.68
CA VAL A 127 8.42 -5.07 -5.51
C VAL A 127 9.21 -4.22 -4.48
N ARG A 128 8.69 -3.05 -4.13
CA ARG A 128 9.30 -2.08 -3.20
C ARG A 128 8.23 -1.39 -2.33
N PRO A 129 8.59 -0.87 -1.14
CA PRO A 129 7.61 -0.24 -0.26
C PRO A 129 6.97 1.03 -0.84
N MET A 130 5.67 1.19 -0.62
CA MET A 130 4.91 2.40 -0.95
C MET A 130 3.90 2.72 0.16
N ASP A 131 3.73 3.99 0.49
CA ASP A 131 2.65 4.48 1.37
C ASP A 131 1.61 5.23 0.52
N GLY A 132 0.33 5.03 0.81
CA GLY A 132 -0.76 5.57 0.01
C GLY A 132 -2.14 5.25 0.57
N HIS A 133 -3.15 5.47 -0.28
CA HIS A 133 -4.54 5.20 0.05
C HIS A 133 -5.18 4.30 -1.01
N LEU A 134 -5.96 3.33 -0.56
CA LEU A 134 -6.94 2.64 -1.40
C LEU A 134 -8.15 3.57 -1.54
N TRP A 135 -8.38 4.02 -2.77
CA TRP A 135 -9.29 5.10 -3.07
C TRP A 135 -10.26 4.70 -4.17
N SER A 136 -11.55 4.92 -3.94
CA SER A 136 -12.60 4.73 -4.92
C SER A 136 -13.04 6.05 -5.54
N GLY A 137 -12.62 7.22 -5.07
CA GLY A 137 -13.14 8.52 -5.56
C GLY A 137 -13.67 9.38 -4.42
N ARG A 138 -13.98 10.64 -4.71
CA ARG A 138 -14.44 11.62 -3.71
C ARG A 138 -15.79 11.23 -3.12
N GLY A 139 -15.92 11.33 -1.80
CA GLY A 139 -17.16 10.99 -1.08
C GLY A 139 -17.48 9.49 -1.07
N ARG A 140 -16.54 8.63 -1.48
CA ARG A 140 -16.74 7.18 -1.60
C ARG A 140 -15.98 6.36 -0.55
N PHE A 141 -15.64 6.98 0.59
CA PHE A 141 -14.97 6.32 1.73
C PHE A 141 -15.57 4.95 2.07
N LYS A 142 -16.89 4.90 2.30
CA LYS A 142 -17.59 3.69 2.74
C LYS A 142 -17.49 2.56 1.73
N GLU A 143 -17.45 2.89 0.44
CA GLU A 143 -17.24 1.92 -0.63
C GLU A 143 -15.82 1.34 -0.54
N ALA A 144 -14.81 2.18 -0.36
CA ALA A 144 -13.43 1.75 -0.18
C ALA A 144 -13.22 0.90 1.08
N GLU A 145 -13.78 1.32 2.20
CA GLU A 145 -13.75 0.59 3.46
C GLU A 145 -14.39 -0.80 3.34
N THR A 146 -15.59 -0.85 2.75
CA THR A 146 -16.33 -2.12 2.54
C THR A 146 -15.55 -3.06 1.62
N ALA A 147 -14.98 -2.55 0.54
CA ALA A 147 -14.17 -3.35 -0.38
C ALA A 147 -12.93 -3.94 0.32
N CYS A 148 -12.25 -3.16 1.17
CA CYS A 148 -11.05 -3.60 1.89
C CYS A 148 -11.33 -4.65 2.97
N ALA A 149 -12.59 -4.84 3.39
CA ALA A 149 -12.97 -5.80 4.43
C ALA A 149 -12.95 -7.26 3.96
N GLY A 150 -12.87 -7.52 2.65
CA GLY A 150 -12.83 -8.87 2.08
C GLY A 150 -12.15 -8.94 0.72
N ALA A 151 -12.19 -10.11 0.06
CA ALA A 151 -11.49 -10.38 -1.20
C ALA A 151 -12.41 -10.37 -2.45
N GLY A 152 -13.51 -9.61 -2.43
CA GLY A 152 -14.55 -9.64 -3.45
C GLY A 152 -14.38 -8.64 -4.59
N ASP A 153 -15.39 -8.54 -5.46
CA ASP A 153 -15.37 -7.69 -6.66
C ASP A 153 -15.33 -6.18 -6.37
N GLY A 154 -15.57 -5.76 -5.12
CA GLY A 154 -15.47 -4.36 -4.71
C GLY A 154 -14.10 -3.72 -4.97
N TRP A 155 -13.04 -4.53 -5.07
CA TRP A 155 -11.70 -4.06 -5.40
C TRP A 155 -11.60 -3.45 -6.81
N ILE A 156 -12.52 -3.76 -7.73
CA ILE A 156 -12.51 -3.23 -9.10
C ILE A 156 -12.67 -1.70 -9.11
N ALA A 157 -13.43 -1.17 -8.14
CA ALA A 157 -13.65 0.26 -7.97
C ALA A 157 -12.47 0.99 -7.31
N LEU A 158 -11.49 0.25 -6.79
CA LEU A 158 -10.36 0.84 -6.06
C LEU A 158 -9.17 1.09 -6.98
N ARG A 159 -8.37 2.08 -6.59
CA ARG A 159 -6.98 2.27 -6.98
C ARG A 159 -6.14 2.40 -5.72
N PHE A 160 -4.91 1.90 -5.74
CA PHE A 160 -3.92 2.24 -4.75
C PHE A 160 -3.20 3.50 -5.21
N SER A 161 -3.60 4.64 -4.67
CA SER A 161 -2.98 5.93 -4.93
C SER A 161 -1.82 6.11 -3.95
N ALA A 162 -0.63 5.71 -4.40
CA ALA A 162 0.61 5.85 -3.67
C ALA A 162 1.05 7.32 -3.64
N SER A 163 1.47 7.80 -2.47
CA SER A 163 1.86 9.21 -2.24
C SER A 163 3.31 9.38 -1.79
N ASP A 164 3.96 8.32 -1.32
CA ASP A 164 5.39 8.31 -0.95
C ASP A 164 6.02 6.94 -1.23
N ALA A 165 7.34 6.90 -1.39
CA ALA A 165 8.16 5.68 -1.44
C ALA A 165 9.07 5.65 -0.20
N PRO A 166 8.55 5.18 0.95
CA PRO A 166 9.13 5.47 2.25
C PRO A 166 10.58 5.04 2.42
N ASP A 167 11.40 5.97 2.92
CA ASP A 167 12.82 5.78 3.16
C ASP A 167 13.28 6.70 4.31
N PRO A 168 13.85 6.15 5.40
CA PRO A 168 14.17 6.93 6.59
C PRO A 168 15.40 7.82 6.44
N VAL A 169 16.20 7.64 5.39
CA VAL A 169 17.46 8.38 5.20
C VAL A 169 17.47 9.24 3.94
N GLU A 170 16.55 9.01 3.01
CA GLU A 170 16.43 9.84 1.81
C GLU A 170 15.45 11.01 1.96
N PRO A 171 15.78 12.17 1.36
CA PRO A 171 14.91 13.33 1.36
C PRO A 171 13.65 13.07 0.52
N LEU A 172 12.58 13.81 0.82
CA LEU A 172 11.29 13.73 0.15
C LEU A 172 11.41 13.64 -1.37
N GLU A 173 12.14 14.55 -2.00
CA GLU A 173 12.29 14.65 -3.45
C GLU A 173 12.82 13.37 -4.08
N ALA A 174 13.81 12.72 -3.45
CA ALA A 174 14.36 11.45 -3.91
C ALA A 174 13.32 10.32 -3.81
N ARG A 175 12.52 10.31 -2.73
CA ARG A 175 11.43 9.34 -2.57
C ARG A 175 10.32 9.56 -3.60
N LEU A 176 10.03 10.81 -3.96
CA LEU A 176 9.01 11.14 -4.96
C LEU A 176 9.45 10.77 -6.38
N LEU A 177 10.70 11.05 -6.75
CA LEU A 177 11.28 10.60 -8.02
C LEU A 177 11.24 9.08 -8.13
N ARG A 178 11.63 8.38 -7.06
CA ARG A 178 11.54 6.92 -6.99
C ARG A 178 10.11 6.42 -7.13
N LEU A 179 9.14 7.09 -6.52
CA LEU A 179 7.73 6.75 -6.66
C LEU A 179 7.24 6.90 -8.11
N ASP A 180 7.60 7.99 -8.77
CA ASP A 180 7.26 8.23 -10.18
C ASP A 180 7.88 7.16 -11.08
N ASP A 181 9.15 6.80 -10.89
CA ASP A 181 9.82 5.73 -11.64
C ASP A 181 9.12 4.37 -11.46
N MET A 182 8.76 4.04 -10.21
CA MET A 182 8.03 2.82 -9.87
C MET A 182 6.66 2.77 -10.53
N TRP A 183 5.91 3.88 -10.51
CA TRP A 183 4.61 3.99 -11.15
C TRP A 183 4.72 3.89 -12.67
N ARG A 184 5.64 4.62 -13.31
CA ARG A 184 5.86 4.56 -14.77
C ARG A 184 6.31 3.19 -15.26
N SER A 185 7.02 2.45 -14.42
CA SER A 185 7.49 1.09 -14.75
C SER A 185 6.42 0.03 -14.51
N SER A 186 5.38 0.35 -13.75
CA SER A 186 4.24 -0.52 -13.49
C SER A 186 3.31 -0.57 -14.70
N ARG A 187 2.76 -1.76 -14.98
CA ARG A 187 1.67 -1.95 -15.96
C ARG A 187 0.30 -2.04 -15.29
N SER A 188 0.24 -1.87 -13.97
CA SER A 188 -1.00 -2.02 -13.23
C SER A 188 -1.95 -0.87 -13.53
N ALA A 189 -3.17 -1.21 -13.95
CA ALA A 189 -4.27 -0.26 -14.01
C ALA A 189 -4.79 0.13 -12.61
N PHE A 190 -4.30 -0.51 -11.55
CA PHE A 190 -4.75 -0.34 -10.16
C PHE A 190 -3.76 0.44 -9.28
N LEU A 191 -2.62 0.87 -9.83
CA LEU A 191 -1.62 1.68 -9.16
C LEU A 191 -1.59 3.08 -9.76
N ASP A 192 -1.76 4.09 -8.92
CA ASP A 192 -1.57 5.49 -9.29
C ASP A 192 -0.49 6.11 -8.39
N ALA A 193 0.36 6.97 -8.95
CA ALA A 193 1.15 7.90 -8.17
C ALA A 193 0.37 9.22 -8.03
N GLY A 194 0.10 9.64 -6.80
CA GLY A 194 -0.54 10.93 -6.53
C GLY A 194 0.26 12.06 -7.16
N LEU A 195 -0.43 13.01 -7.80
CA LEU A 195 0.20 14.16 -8.44
C LEU A 195 0.73 15.14 -7.39
N GLN A 196 1.91 15.71 -7.66
CA GLN A 196 2.65 16.48 -6.65
C GLN A 196 3.26 17.71 -7.30
N TRP A 197 3.11 18.85 -6.64
CA TRP A 197 3.60 20.13 -7.13
C TRP A 197 4.17 20.97 -6.00
N THR A 198 5.09 21.86 -6.35
CA THR A 198 5.68 22.82 -5.40
C THR A 198 4.79 24.04 -5.27
N LEU A 199 4.56 24.47 -4.03
CA LEU A 199 3.84 25.71 -3.72
C LEU A 199 4.74 26.93 -3.88
N SER A 200 4.20 28.00 -4.45
CA SER A 200 4.83 29.32 -4.47
C SER A 200 4.59 30.13 -3.19
N GLY A 201 3.69 29.68 -2.31
CA GLY A 201 3.37 30.33 -1.04
C GLY A 201 1.90 30.16 -0.62
N GLN A 202 1.52 30.86 0.45
CA GLN A 202 0.21 30.71 1.09
C GLN A 202 -0.98 31.06 0.16
N GLU A 203 -0.88 32.10 -0.67
CA GLU A 203 -1.96 32.48 -1.58
C GLU A 203 -2.30 31.39 -2.61
N GLU A 204 -1.29 30.63 -3.07
CA GLU A 204 -1.52 29.52 -3.98
C GLU A 204 -2.21 28.36 -3.27
N LEU A 205 -1.77 28.03 -2.05
CA LEU A 205 -2.41 27.02 -1.21
C LEU A 205 -3.90 27.33 -1.00
N ASP A 206 -4.25 28.57 -0.70
CA ASP A 206 -5.65 28.99 -0.49
C ASP A 206 -6.49 28.85 -1.78
N LYS A 207 -5.90 29.13 -2.95
CA LYS A 207 -6.55 28.93 -4.25
C LYS A 207 -6.78 27.44 -4.54
N ILE A 208 -5.79 26.60 -4.26
CA ILE A 208 -5.87 25.15 -4.43
C ILE A 208 -6.97 24.57 -3.52
N VAL A 209 -6.98 24.95 -2.23
CA VAL A 209 -7.98 24.48 -1.26
C VAL A 209 -9.39 24.87 -1.70
N ARG A 210 -9.63 26.13 -2.08
CA ARG A 210 -10.94 26.58 -2.59
C ARG A 210 -11.38 25.78 -3.83
N ARG A 211 -10.47 25.59 -4.79
CA ARG A 211 -10.76 24.80 -6.00
C ARG A 211 -11.11 23.34 -5.66
N LEU A 212 -10.36 22.72 -4.76
CA LEU A 212 -10.58 21.33 -4.37
C LEU A 212 -11.86 21.16 -3.54
N SER A 213 -12.18 22.10 -2.66
CA SER A 213 -13.46 22.19 -1.95
C SER A 213 -14.65 22.23 -2.93
N ALA A 214 -14.60 23.09 -3.94
CA ALA A 214 -15.65 23.18 -4.96
C ALA A 214 -15.84 21.87 -5.75
N LEU A 215 -14.81 21.02 -5.82
CA LEU A 215 -14.87 19.72 -6.47
C LEU A 215 -15.12 18.54 -5.50
N GLY A 216 -15.45 18.82 -4.24
CA GLY A 216 -15.77 17.83 -3.21
C GLY A 216 -14.57 17.03 -2.70
N ALA A 217 -13.35 17.56 -2.82
CA ALA A 217 -12.16 16.90 -2.30
C ALA A 217 -12.14 16.94 -0.77
N TYR A 218 -11.34 16.06 -0.17
CA TYR A 218 -11.24 15.96 1.29
C TYR A 218 -10.26 16.99 1.89
N GLY A 219 -9.17 17.29 1.19
CA GLY A 219 -8.20 18.27 1.65
C GLY A 219 -6.95 18.33 0.80
N VAL A 220 -5.94 19.00 1.36
CA VAL A 220 -4.58 19.07 0.84
C VAL A 220 -3.61 18.54 1.89
N THR A 221 -2.61 17.79 1.46
CA THR A 221 -1.44 17.47 2.28
C THR A 221 -0.24 18.20 1.70
N ILE A 222 0.46 18.95 2.54
CA ILE A 222 1.71 19.64 2.19
C ILE A 222 2.87 19.01 2.95
N ARG A 223 4.04 18.95 2.31
CA ARG A 223 5.24 18.33 2.86
C ARG A 223 6.45 19.23 2.70
N ARG A 224 7.23 19.36 3.78
CA ARG A 224 8.44 20.20 3.81
C ARG A 224 9.52 19.62 2.90
N PRO A 225 10.19 20.42 2.06
CA PRO A 225 11.30 19.99 1.22
C PRO A 225 12.45 19.39 2.03
N GLY A 226 13.14 18.39 1.47
CA GLY A 226 14.26 17.73 2.14
C GLY A 226 13.91 16.89 3.37
N SER A 227 12.63 16.82 3.77
CA SER A 227 12.21 16.08 4.95
C SER A 227 12.41 14.58 4.80
N LEU A 228 12.84 13.93 5.89
CA LEU A 228 12.98 12.48 5.96
C LEU A 228 11.66 11.80 6.30
N TYR A 229 11.50 10.56 5.87
CA TYR A 229 10.30 9.79 6.20
C TYR A 229 10.40 9.30 7.65
N SER A 230 9.50 9.78 8.51
CA SER A 230 9.53 9.50 9.95
C SER A 230 8.23 8.87 10.44
N LYS A 231 8.33 8.00 11.46
CA LYS A 231 7.15 7.46 12.14
C LYS A 231 6.44 8.55 12.95
N GLY A 232 5.13 8.66 12.77
CA GLY A 232 4.27 9.50 13.60
C GLY A 232 4.21 10.95 13.12
N ARG A 233 3.84 11.85 14.02
CA ARG A 233 3.60 13.26 13.69
C ARG A 233 4.87 14.08 13.85
N THR A 234 5.42 14.60 12.75
CA THR A 234 6.43 15.68 12.76
C THR A 234 5.83 16.96 12.20
N GLY A 235 6.60 18.05 12.19
CA GLY A 235 6.19 19.29 11.52
C GLY A 235 6.39 19.24 10.00
N ASP A 236 6.83 18.11 9.44
CA ASP A 236 7.25 18.01 8.03
C ASP A 236 6.12 17.62 7.09
N VAL A 237 5.00 17.16 7.65
CA VAL A 237 3.79 16.84 6.90
C VAL A 237 2.65 17.55 7.60
N GLU A 238 1.94 18.39 6.86
CA GLU A 238 0.79 19.14 7.36
C GLU A 238 -0.43 18.89 6.47
N GLU A 239 -1.63 19.02 7.05
CA GLU A 239 -2.90 18.89 6.35
C GLU A 239 -3.73 20.17 6.45
N VAL A 240 -4.40 20.48 5.35
CA VAL A 240 -5.42 21.53 5.27
C VAL A 240 -6.71 20.89 4.80
N PRO A 241 -7.77 20.82 5.63
CA PRO A 241 -9.04 20.25 5.21
C PRO A 241 -9.70 21.15 4.16
N CYS A 242 -10.41 20.54 3.22
CA CYS A 242 -11.34 21.27 2.36
C CYS A 242 -12.63 21.50 3.15
N GLY A 243 -13.12 22.74 3.17
CA GLY A 243 -14.45 23.07 3.70
C GLY A 243 -15.57 22.60 2.77
N PRO A 244 -16.85 22.68 3.20
CA PRO A 244 -17.97 22.50 2.28
C PRO A 244 -17.83 23.43 1.08
N PRO A 245 -18.32 23.07 -0.12
CA PRO A 245 -18.30 23.98 -1.25
C PRO A 245 -18.95 25.30 -0.84
N GLU A 246 -18.31 26.43 -1.13
CA GLU A 246 -18.94 27.74 -1.01
C GLU A 246 -20.19 27.69 -1.88
N VAL A 247 -21.35 27.67 -1.24
CA VAL A 247 -22.62 27.95 -1.91
C VAL A 247 -22.58 29.46 -2.07
N ASP A 248 -22.39 29.94 -3.31
CA ASP A 248 -22.67 31.34 -3.61
C ASP A 248 -24.13 31.60 -3.21
N GLU A 249 -24.34 32.19 -2.04
CA GLU A 249 -25.63 32.80 -1.74
C GLU A 249 -25.79 33.92 -2.77
N PRO A 250 -26.88 33.93 -3.57
CA PRO A 250 -27.08 35.02 -4.51
C PRO A 250 -27.15 36.32 -3.72
N GLU A 251 -26.29 37.28 -4.06
CA GLU A 251 -26.36 38.64 -3.54
C GLU A 251 -27.81 39.14 -3.65
N GLN A 252 -28.43 39.44 -2.51
CA GLN A 252 -29.75 40.08 -2.42
C GLN A 252 -29.63 41.59 -2.56
#